data_AF-A0A957XAM5-F1
#
_entry.id   AF-A0A957XAM5-F1
#
_cell.length_a   1.000
_cell.length_b   1.000
_cell.length_c   1.000
_cell.angle_alpha   90.00
_cell.angle_beta   90.00
_cell.angle_gamma   90.00
#
_symmetry.space_group_name_H-M   'P 1'
#
loop_
_entity.id
_entity.type
_entity.pdbx_description
1 polymer ?
#
loop_
_entity_poly.entity_id
_entity_poly.type
_entity_poly.pdbx_seq_one_letter_code
_entity_poly.pdbx_strand_id
1 'polypeptide(L)'
;MAQDIEQLKELIFQDNPLRIFDLVLQLNRNLDELTSSQQRDCKVLIMQSLLAVAERKIADGDNLEDETLTMLDDYRTLSRAKFVGVCLLRLVAEPNITWITNQTWRPKVAKFLDSQFTDTLYQEWKVEPSTMSHEKLAQISQNFQEAEKQFIQTIQALTSLDRLKNHRQTLMQTLKHRIKRVLFEPFLVDGIEAQLHELYTRVSDYLDKTNSLEVLDAYETAIDQISSFTEINKAWDTIYSQILTRDLGQKLLNLVKDDIANNNAAQPATVRVKPREKKYPLHQIGHEVSLGFVVTNDGPGYAYETKLTFIADDNVDLIRDEISLGRLVPGVSQLVDIPAKVKCSCKATDLILEISWQDFDGAKAPTQYVFQVEAQKSDVDWGKLARSDPYSLEPVIDEHELVGRKETLNGLLALVEAPRIGSAIIYGQKRVGKTSIAKALHSHLCKSNYLVVYLEGGDYVNPNPKLTISSLGRKLCTKLRSFDTKIRHLAPPEFEEALSPLTDYLDAVQEIDPDCRIVFILDEFDELPLGLYSRGPLGDSFFLTLRGISSRSNIGFILVGGEKMNHIIDSQGDQLNK
;
A
#
# COMPACT_ATOMS: atom_id res chain seq x y z
N MET A 1 9.08 -26.24 47.77
CA MET A 1 9.14 -25.34 48.93
C MET A 1 10.11 -25.78 50.02
N ALA A 2 9.87 -26.87 50.78
CA ALA A 2 10.89 -27.39 51.71
C ALA A 2 12.17 -27.83 50.95
N GLN A 3 11.99 -28.42 49.76
CA GLN A 3 13.05 -28.75 48.83
C GLN A 3 13.76 -27.49 48.27
N ASP A 4 13.03 -26.38 48.11
CA ASP A 4 13.56 -25.11 47.58
C ASP A 4 14.45 -24.42 48.63
N ILE A 5 14.07 -24.49 49.92
CA ILE A 5 14.86 -23.93 51.03
C ILE A 5 16.17 -24.71 51.22
N GLU A 6 16.15 -26.04 51.10
CA GLU A 6 17.40 -26.83 51.16
C GLU A 6 18.31 -26.58 49.95
N GLN A 7 17.75 -26.46 48.75
CA GLN A 7 18.53 -26.04 47.56
C GLN A 7 19.11 -24.63 47.71
N LEU A 8 18.40 -23.71 48.36
CA LEU A 8 18.90 -22.36 48.65
C LEU A 8 20.06 -22.35 49.65
N LYS A 9 20.05 -23.24 50.64
CA LYS A 9 21.16 -23.41 51.58
C LYS A 9 22.44 -23.85 50.86
N GLU A 10 22.34 -24.74 49.88
CA GLU A 10 23.49 -25.17 49.05
C GLU A 10 24.01 -24.04 48.14
N LEU A 11 23.12 -23.19 47.63
CA LEU A 11 23.46 -22.05 46.76
C LEU A 11 24.22 -20.92 47.47
N ILE A 12 24.07 -20.74 48.79
CA ILE A 12 24.78 -19.67 49.55
C ILE A 12 26.30 -19.82 49.42
N PHE A 13 26.77 -21.06 49.30
CA PHE A 13 28.18 -21.37 49.19
C PHE A 13 28.73 -21.30 47.75
N GLN A 14 27.88 -20.97 46.76
CA GLN A 14 28.20 -20.99 45.32
C GLN A 14 28.22 -19.60 44.64
N ASP A 15 28.55 -18.53 45.38
CA ASP A 15 28.98 -17.19 44.89
C ASP A 15 27.94 -16.08 44.57
N ASN A 16 26.63 -16.21 44.83
CA ASN A 16 25.71 -15.06 44.67
C ASN A 16 24.76 -14.83 45.87
N PRO A 17 25.23 -14.15 46.94
CA PRO A 17 24.43 -13.89 48.14
C PRO A 17 23.22 -12.99 47.88
N LEU A 18 23.27 -12.16 46.82
CA LEU A 18 22.20 -11.26 46.42
C LEU A 18 21.02 -12.01 45.82
N ARG A 19 21.30 -12.97 44.95
CA ARG A 19 20.29 -13.85 44.35
C ARG A 19 19.47 -14.56 45.44
N ILE A 20 20.15 -15.03 46.47
CA ILE A 20 19.52 -15.79 47.56
C ILE A 20 18.68 -14.88 48.44
N PHE A 21 19.18 -13.68 48.73
CA PHE A 21 18.39 -12.65 49.40
C PHE A 21 17.06 -12.43 48.66
N ASP A 22 17.12 -12.24 47.34
CA ASP A 22 15.93 -12.01 46.51
C ASP A 22 14.99 -13.22 46.40
N LEU A 23 15.54 -14.43 46.27
CA LEU A 23 14.74 -15.65 46.24
C LEU A 23 14.00 -15.86 47.57
N VAL A 24 14.66 -15.59 48.70
CA VAL A 24 14.00 -15.67 50.02
C VAL A 24 12.93 -14.59 50.17
N LEU A 25 13.14 -13.39 49.61
CA LEU A 25 12.10 -12.37 49.55
C LEU A 25 10.90 -12.82 48.70
N GLN A 26 11.13 -13.41 47.53
CA GLN A 26 10.05 -13.95 46.68
C GLN A 26 9.27 -15.07 47.36
N LEU A 27 9.96 -16.00 48.02
CA LEU A 27 9.33 -17.06 48.81
C LEU A 27 8.43 -16.49 49.90
N ASN A 28 8.87 -15.41 50.57
CA ASN A 28 8.05 -14.73 51.57
C ASN A 28 6.86 -13.98 50.96
N ARG A 29 6.96 -13.43 49.74
CA ARG A 29 5.86 -12.71 49.06
C ARG A 29 4.74 -13.64 48.58
N ASN A 30 5.05 -14.89 48.26
CA ASN A 30 4.15 -15.80 47.56
C ASN A 30 3.28 -16.71 48.47
N LEU A 31 3.28 -16.55 49.81
CA LEU A 31 2.64 -17.53 50.71
C LEU A 31 1.91 -16.92 51.90
N ASP A 32 0.68 -17.39 52.12
CA ASP A 32 -0.16 -17.10 53.27
C ASP A 32 0.20 -17.91 54.53
N GLU A 33 0.97 -19.01 54.44
CA GLU A 33 1.29 -19.86 55.61
C GLU A 33 2.67 -20.55 55.49
N LEU A 34 3.76 -19.83 55.76
CA LEU A 34 5.04 -20.50 56.07
C LEU A 34 4.96 -21.13 57.47
N THR A 35 5.40 -22.39 57.61
CA THR A 35 5.55 -23.02 58.93
C THR A 35 6.57 -22.27 59.78
N SER A 36 6.46 -22.34 61.11
CA SER A 36 7.43 -21.68 62.00
C SER A 36 8.88 -22.13 61.77
N SER A 37 9.10 -23.36 61.31
CA SER A 37 10.42 -23.85 60.92
C SER A 37 10.95 -23.14 59.68
N GLN A 38 10.12 -23.02 58.63
CA GLN A 38 10.52 -22.36 57.38
C GLN A 38 10.74 -20.86 57.57
N GLN A 39 9.94 -20.19 58.40
CA GLN A 39 10.16 -18.78 58.77
C GLN A 39 11.52 -18.60 59.45
N ARG A 40 11.92 -19.56 60.30
CA ARG A 40 13.24 -19.56 60.94
C ARG A 40 14.36 -19.77 59.92
N ASP A 41 14.21 -20.73 59.01
CA ASP A 41 15.18 -20.96 57.92
C ASP A 41 15.33 -19.72 57.03
N CYS A 42 14.23 -19.10 56.60
CA CYS A 42 14.25 -17.86 55.82
C CYS A 42 14.95 -16.72 56.57
N LYS A 43 14.70 -16.57 57.88
CA LYS A 43 15.40 -15.58 58.72
C LYS A 43 16.92 -15.82 58.71
N VAL A 44 17.34 -17.08 58.89
CA VAL A 44 18.76 -17.47 58.86
C VAL A 44 19.39 -17.16 57.50
N LEU A 45 18.74 -17.54 56.40
CA LEU A 45 19.22 -17.27 55.04
C LEU A 45 19.35 -15.77 54.75
N ILE A 46 18.36 -14.95 55.15
CA ILE A 46 18.43 -13.48 55.01
C ILE A 46 19.64 -12.92 55.74
N MET A 47 19.85 -13.32 57.01
CA MET A 47 20.97 -12.84 57.81
C MET A 47 22.33 -13.27 57.22
N GLN A 48 22.44 -14.51 56.74
CA GLN A 48 23.63 -15.00 56.03
C GLN A 48 23.90 -14.18 54.76
N SER A 49 22.87 -13.92 53.94
CA SER A 49 22.98 -13.07 52.76
C SER A 49 23.38 -11.64 53.10
N LEU A 50 22.83 -11.04 54.16
CA LEU A 50 23.22 -9.69 54.59
C LEU A 50 24.70 -9.62 55.01
N LEU A 51 25.17 -10.59 55.80
CA LEU A 51 26.58 -10.67 56.22
C LEU A 51 27.51 -10.89 55.01
N ALA A 52 27.12 -11.76 54.08
CA ALA A 52 27.88 -12.00 52.85
C ALA A 52 27.92 -10.77 51.94
N VAL A 53 26.80 -10.07 51.75
CA VAL A 53 26.74 -8.79 51.02
C VAL A 53 27.58 -7.70 51.72
N ALA A 54 27.68 -7.74 53.04
CA ALA A 54 28.54 -6.86 53.82
C ALA A 54 30.02 -7.25 53.81
N GLU A 55 30.39 -8.34 53.12
CA GLU A 55 31.75 -8.92 53.08
C GLU A 55 32.27 -9.31 54.49
N ARG A 56 31.37 -9.63 55.42
CA ARG A 56 31.70 -10.13 56.77
C ARG A 56 31.83 -11.65 56.75
N LYS A 57 32.95 -12.16 57.28
CA LYS A 57 33.12 -13.60 57.49
C LYS A 57 32.30 -14.05 58.70
N ILE A 58 31.52 -15.11 58.52
CA ILE A 58 30.83 -15.78 59.62
C ILE A 58 31.88 -16.64 60.34
N ALA A 59 32.14 -16.39 61.61
CA ALA A 59 33.02 -17.24 62.41
C ALA A 59 32.27 -18.50 62.86
N ASP A 60 32.98 -19.64 62.90
CA ASP A 60 32.39 -20.91 63.33
C ASP A 60 31.95 -20.83 64.80
N GLY A 61 30.65 -21.01 65.05
CA GLY A 61 30.05 -21.10 66.39
C GLY A 61 29.37 -19.84 66.91
N ASP A 62 29.43 -18.71 66.19
CA ASP A 62 28.76 -17.47 66.60
C ASP A 62 27.25 -17.50 66.31
N ASN A 63 26.47 -16.85 67.18
CA ASN A 63 25.05 -16.62 66.95
C ASN A 63 24.87 -15.63 65.81
N LEU A 64 24.40 -16.12 64.66
CA LEU A 64 24.22 -15.35 63.43
C LEU A 64 23.38 -14.07 63.62
N GLU A 65 22.40 -14.10 64.52
CA GLU A 65 21.59 -12.93 64.88
C GLU A 65 22.41 -11.87 65.60
N ASP A 66 23.26 -12.27 66.55
CA ASP A 66 24.12 -11.34 67.30
C ASP A 66 25.22 -10.75 66.40
N GLU A 67 25.81 -11.55 65.51
CA GLU A 67 26.80 -11.06 64.54
C GLU A 67 26.18 -10.05 63.57
N THR A 68 24.97 -10.33 63.06
CA THR A 68 24.24 -9.39 62.19
C THR A 68 23.89 -8.09 62.94
N LEU A 69 23.43 -8.19 64.19
CA LEU A 69 23.14 -7.02 65.02
C LEU A 69 24.40 -6.22 65.39
N THR A 70 25.55 -6.88 65.53
CA THR A 70 26.86 -6.24 65.77
C THR A 70 27.35 -5.52 64.52
N MET A 71 27.22 -6.16 63.35
CA MET A 71 27.49 -5.55 62.05
C MET A 71 26.71 -4.25 61.83
N LEU A 72 25.44 -4.18 62.27
CA LEU A 72 24.64 -2.96 62.18
C LEU A 72 25.11 -1.84 63.13
N ASP A 73 25.69 -2.16 64.29
CA ASP A 73 26.26 -1.15 65.18
C ASP A 73 27.64 -0.66 64.69
N ASP A 74 28.44 -1.56 64.13
CA ASP A 74 29.76 -1.29 63.58
C ASP A 74 29.73 -0.86 62.10
N TYR A 75 28.62 -0.26 61.65
CA TYR A 75 28.38 0.09 60.25
C TYR A 75 29.48 0.92 59.58
N ARG A 76 30.26 1.66 60.38
CA ARG A 76 31.39 2.48 59.91
C ARG A 76 32.54 1.66 59.35
N THR A 77 32.63 0.37 59.68
CA THR A 77 33.69 -0.53 59.19
C THR A 77 33.28 -1.27 57.92
N LEU A 78 32.05 -1.08 57.42
CA LEU A 78 31.53 -1.83 56.27
C LEU A 78 31.89 -1.14 54.95
N SER A 79 32.56 -1.87 54.06
CA SER A 79 32.88 -1.44 52.69
C SER A 79 31.62 -1.18 51.86
N ARG A 80 30.56 -1.97 52.09
CA ARG A 80 29.28 -1.94 51.36
C ARG A 80 28.09 -1.48 52.21
N ALA A 81 28.32 -0.62 53.20
CA ALA A 81 27.30 -0.16 54.15
C ALA A 81 26.00 0.32 53.47
N LYS A 82 26.13 1.12 52.41
CA LYS A 82 24.99 1.65 51.67
C LYS A 82 24.15 0.55 51.01
N PHE A 83 24.80 -0.45 50.42
CA PHE A 83 24.11 -1.55 49.75
C PHE A 83 23.36 -2.45 50.75
N VAL A 84 23.99 -2.76 51.89
CA VAL A 84 23.32 -3.42 53.03
C VAL A 84 22.10 -2.61 53.47
N GLY A 85 22.22 -1.28 53.50
CA GLY A 85 21.11 -0.37 53.77
C GLY A 85 19.95 -0.55 52.81
N VAL A 86 20.20 -0.70 51.51
CA VAL A 86 19.13 -0.92 50.52
C VAL A 86 18.48 -2.29 50.72
N CYS A 87 19.24 -3.33 51.05
CA CYS A 87 18.67 -4.63 51.44
C CYS A 87 17.75 -4.51 52.66
N LEU A 88 18.14 -3.75 53.68
CA LEU A 88 17.31 -3.49 54.85
C LEU A 88 16.03 -2.70 54.51
N LEU A 89 16.10 -1.71 53.60
CA LEU A 89 14.92 -0.99 53.12
C LEU A 89 13.89 -1.97 52.52
N ARG A 90 14.37 -2.93 51.72
CA ARG A 90 13.52 -3.98 51.13
C ARG A 90 12.91 -4.86 52.21
N LEU A 91 13.70 -5.35 53.16
CA LEU A 91 13.20 -6.19 54.26
C LEU A 91 12.14 -5.47 55.11
N VAL A 92 12.36 -4.19 55.43
CA VAL A 92 11.40 -3.38 56.20
C VAL A 92 10.09 -3.20 55.43
N ALA A 93 10.15 -3.16 54.10
CA ALA A 93 8.99 -3.02 53.24
C ALA A 93 8.21 -4.33 53.03
N GLU A 94 8.73 -5.49 53.46
CA GLU A 94 8.06 -6.78 53.32
C GLU A 94 7.07 -7.05 54.47
N PRO A 95 5.76 -7.21 54.19
CA PRO A 95 4.76 -7.42 55.23
C PRO A 95 5.00 -8.68 56.08
N ASN A 96 5.52 -9.74 55.47
CA ASN A 96 5.70 -11.04 56.10
C ASN A 96 6.98 -11.13 56.95
N ILE A 97 7.87 -10.13 56.88
CA ILE A 97 9.13 -10.10 57.62
C ILE A 97 8.97 -9.19 58.85
N THR A 98 8.22 -9.65 59.84
CA THR A 98 7.89 -8.83 61.02
C THR A 98 9.05 -8.66 61.99
N TRP A 99 9.97 -9.64 62.07
CA TRP A 99 11.06 -9.66 63.06
C TRP A 99 12.03 -8.48 62.93
N ILE A 100 12.22 -7.92 61.73
CA ILE A 100 13.09 -6.77 61.48
C ILE A 100 12.60 -5.50 62.19
N THR A 101 11.30 -5.45 62.51
CA THR A 101 10.65 -4.34 63.21
C THR A 101 10.40 -4.60 64.70
N ASN A 102 10.86 -5.73 65.25
CA ASN A 102 10.71 -6.04 66.67
C ASN A 102 11.64 -5.19 67.56
N GLN A 103 11.44 -5.24 68.89
CA GLN A 103 12.15 -4.39 69.86
C GLN A 103 13.68 -4.50 69.77
N THR A 104 14.23 -5.67 69.45
CA THR A 104 15.68 -5.89 69.33
C THR A 104 16.27 -5.26 68.06
N TRP A 105 15.59 -5.41 66.91
CA TRP A 105 16.12 -5.00 65.60
C TRP A 105 15.80 -3.54 65.27
N ARG A 106 14.59 -3.08 65.61
CA ARG A 106 14.06 -1.77 65.22
C ARG A 106 15.01 -0.60 65.52
N PRO A 107 15.60 -0.45 66.72
CA PRO A 107 16.49 0.67 67.01
C PRO A 107 17.78 0.61 66.19
N LYS A 108 18.34 -0.58 66.00
CA LYS A 108 19.58 -0.78 65.24
C LYS A 108 19.38 -0.52 63.76
N VAL A 109 18.32 -1.07 63.18
CA VAL A 109 17.96 -0.87 61.77
C VAL A 109 17.68 0.61 61.49
N ALA A 110 16.88 1.27 62.33
CA ALA A 110 16.60 2.70 62.16
C ALA A 110 17.88 3.55 62.21
N LYS A 111 18.74 3.33 63.21
CA LYS A 111 20.03 4.02 63.35
C LYS A 111 20.96 3.75 62.17
N PHE A 112 20.99 2.52 61.67
CA PHE A 112 21.76 2.15 60.49
C PHE A 112 21.26 2.94 59.27
N LEU A 113 19.96 2.89 58.97
CA LEU A 113 19.36 3.60 57.83
C LEU A 113 19.56 5.11 57.90
N ASP A 114 19.45 5.71 59.09
CA ASP A 114 19.75 7.14 59.30
C ASP A 114 21.18 7.47 58.86
N SER A 115 22.15 6.64 59.22
CA SER A 115 23.55 6.88 58.88
C SER A 115 23.85 6.75 57.38
N GLN A 116 23.02 6.01 56.64
CA GLN A 116 23.24 5.76 55.20
C GLN A 116 22.43 6.71 54.29
N PHE A 117 21.23 7.12 54.71
CA PHE A 117 20.24 7.71 53.79
C PHE A 117 19.73 9.11 54.15
N THR A 118 20.19 9.71 55.25
CA THR A 118 19.77 11.06 55.67
C THR A 118 19.96 12.11 54.55
N ASP A 119 21.10 12.12 53.87
CA ASP A 119 21.41 13.10 52.81
C ASP A 119 20.98 12.65 51.40
N THR A 120 20.25 11.55 51.29
CA THR A 120 19.78 10.99 50.02
C THR A 120 18.27 10.75 50.05
N LEU A 121 17.83 9.54 50.40
CA LEU A 121 16.42 9.14 50.31
C LEU A 121 15.53 9.98 51.25
N TYR A 122 16.02 10.30 52.45
CA TYR A 122 15.20 10.96 53.48
C TYR A 122 14.78 12.37 53.10
N GLN A 123 15.65 13.14 52.43
CA GLN A 123 15.31 14.49 51.97
C GLN A 123 14.11 14.49 51.02
N GLU A 124 14.04 13.49 50.15
CA GLU A 124 13.02 13.42 49.11
C GLU A 124 11.75 12.71 49.61
N TRP A 125 11.91 11.72 50.48
CA TRP A 125 10.82 11.03 51.19
C TRP A 125 10.26 11.80 52.40
N LYS A 126 10.87 12.95 52.73
CA LYS A 126 10.52 13.79 53.89
C LYS A 126 10.49 12.99 55.20
N VAL A 127 11.51 12.17 55.41
CA VAL A 127 11.69 11.38 56.64
C VAL A 127 12.64 12.15 57.56
N GLU A 128 12.20 12.48 58.77
CA GLU A 128 13.05 13.15 59.75
C GLU A 128 13.86 12.15 60.59
N PRO A 129 15.20 12.31 60.71
CA PRO A 129 16.01 11.44 61.56
C PRO A 129 15.61 11.46 63.04
N SER A 130 14.97 12.53 63.51
CA SER A 130 14.48 12.71 64.89
C SER A 130 13.21 11.91 65.20
N THR A 131 12.48 11.41 64.19
CA THR A 131 11.24 10.66 64.38
C THR A 131 11.48 9.34 65.13
N MET A 132 10.50 8.92 65.95
CA MET A 132 10.55 7.64 66.67
C MET A 132 10.74 6.47 65.69
N SER A 133 11.56 5.47 66.06
CA SER A 133 11.98 4.41 65.13
C SER A 133 10.81 3.64 64.51
N HIS A 134 9.69 3.46 65.22
CA HIS A 134 8.54 2.72 64.70
C HIS A 134 7.78 3.50 63.61
N GLU A 135 7.52 4.79 63.82
CA GLU A 135 6.90 5.69 62.84
C GLU A 135 7.81 5.84 61.62
N LYS A 136 9.12 6.00 61.84
CA LYS A 136 10.11 6.14 60.78
C LYS A 136 10.16 4.93 59.86
N LEU A 137 10.27 3.71 60.41
CA LEU A 137 10.31 2.49 59.59
C LEU A 137 8.99 2.26 58.84
N ALA A 138 7.84 2.63 59.43
CA ALA A 138 6.55 2.58 58.74
C ALA A 138 6.49 3.53 57.54
N GLN A 139 6.95 4.78 57.71
CA GLN A 139 7.01 5.76 56.61
C GLN A 139 7.97 5.31 55.50
N ILE A 140 9.14 4.78 55.87
CA ILE A 140 10.12 4.21 54.93
C ILE A 140 9.51 3.04 54.14
N SER A 141 8.85 2.10 54.83
CA SER A 141 8.15 0.97 54.21
C SER A 141 7.17 1.44 53.15
N GLN A 142 6.30 2.39 53.49
CA GLN A 142 5.28 2.92 52.58
C GLN A 142 5.91 3.59 51.35
N ASN A 143 6.92 4.44 51.55
CA ASN A 143 7.60 5.14 50.46
C ASN A 143 8.37 4.18 49.54
N PHE A 144 8.98 3.13 50.10
CA PHE A 144 9.64 2.10 49.32
C PHE A 144 8.64 1.32 48.46
N GLN A 145 7.53 0.85 49.05
CA GLN A 145 6.48 0.11 48.34
C GLN A 145 5.89 0.92 47.18
N GLU A 146 5.65 2.23 47.38
CA GLU A 146 5.16 3.11 46.31
C GLU A 146 6.22 3.28 45.20
N ALA A 147 7.50 3.46 45.56
CA ALA A 147 8.58 3.55 44.59
C ALA A 147 8.75 2.26 43.77
N GLU A 148 8.69 1.09 44.42
CA GLU A 148 8.75 -0.23 43.78
C GLU A 148 7.55 -0.44 42.84
N LYS A 149 6.34 -0.13 43.30
CA LYS A 149 5.11 -0.21 42.50
C LYS A 149 5.21 0.64 41.24
N GLN A 150 5.64 1.90 41.36
CA GLN A 150 5.83 2.78 40.21
C GLN A 150 6.89 2.26 39.24
N PHE A 151 7.98 1.69 39.75
CA PHE A 151 9.03 1.12 38.92
C PHE A 151 8.50 -0.07 38.08
N ILE A 152 7.80 -1.00 38.74
CA ILE A 152 7.21 -2.18 38.08
C ILE A 152 6.14 -1.75 37.06
N GLN A 153 5.28 -0.79 37.41
CA GLN A 153 4.27 -0.26 36.49
C GLN A 153 4.90 0.36 35.23
N THR A 154 6.01 1.08 35.36
CA THR A 154 6.74 1.62 34.21
C THR A 154 7.25 0.51 33.29
N ILE A 155 7.77 -0.59 33.83
CA ILE A 155 8.21 -1.74 33.03
C ILE A 155 7.00 -2.35 32.29
N GLN A 156 5.90 -2.59 33.01
CA GLN A 156 4.70 -3.25 32.49
C GLN A 156 3.89 -2.40 31.48
N ALA A 157 4.12 -1.10 31.44
CA ALA A 157 3.38 -0.15 30.60
C ALA A 157 3.59 -0.34 29.09
N LEU A 158 4.59 -1.12 28.65
CA LEU A 158 4.75 -1.46 27.24
C LEU A 158 3.60 -2.36 26.81
N THR A 159 2.72 -1.91 25.92
CA THR A 159 1.57 -2.71 25.45
C THR A 159 1.58 -2.97 23.94
N SER A 160 2.28 -2.15 23.16
CA SER A 160 2.37 -2.25 21.70
C SER A 160 3.67 -1.61 21.20
N LEU A 161 4.09 -1.95 19.98
CA LEU A 161 5.30 -1.41 19.35
C LEU A 161 5.19 0.10 19.06
N ASP A 162 3.99 0.63 18.77
CA ASP A 162 3.77 2.07 18.57
C ASP A 162 4.18 2.93 19.77
N ARG A 163 4.11 2.35 20.98
CA ARG A 163 4.42 3.04 22.24
C ARG A 163 5.88 2.88 22.65
N LEU A 164 6.70 2.18 21.88
CA LEU A 164 8.07 1.82 22.23
C LEU A 164 8.92 3.06 22.60
N LYS A 165 8.82 4.13 21.80
CA LYS A 165 9.59 5.37 22.03
C LYS A 165 9.23 6.05 23.36
N ASN A 166 7.94 6.15 23.66
CA ASN A 166 7.44 6.77 24.90
C ASN A 166 7.79 5.90 26.12
N HIS A 167 7.67 4.56 25.97
CA HIS A 167 8.03 3.61 27.00
C HIS A 167 9.54 3.67 27.31
N ARG A 168 10.41 3.66 26.29
CA ARG A 168 11.86 3.88 26.42
C ARG A 168 12.16 5.15 27.22
N GLN A 169 11.54 6.28 26.83
CA GLN A 169 11.79 7.55 27.50
C GLN A 169 11.41 7.48 28.99
N THR A 170 10.24 6.94 29.30
CA THR A 170 9.72 6.86 30.67
C THR A 170 10.56 5.91 31.54
N LEU A 171 10.95 4.75 31.01
CA LEU A 171 11.79 3.78 31.70
C LEU A 171 13.20 4.33 31.94
N MET A 172 13.82 4.96 30.94
CA MET A 172 15.15 5.56 31.09
C MET A 172 15.14 6.73 32.08
N GLN A 173 14.10 7.57 32.07
CA GLN A 173 13.93 8.62 33.08
C GLN A 173 13.78 8.03 34.49
N THR A 174 13.03 6.94 34.60
CA THR A 174 12.83 6.22 35.86
C THR A 174 14.14 5.64 36.41
N LEU A 175 14.96 5.02 35.58
CA LEU A 175 16.26 4.46 35.99
C LEU A 175 17.28 5.54 36.37
N LYS A 176 17.27 6.67 35.66
CA LYS A 176 18.17 7.81 35.92
C LYS A 176 17.76 8.64 37.14
N HIS A 177 16.55 8.44 37.65
CA HIS A 177 16.06 9.17 38.81
C HIS A 177 16.87 8.82 40.06
N ARG A 178 17.36 9.84 40.79
CA ARG A 178 18.32 9.69 41.91
C ARG A 178 17.89 8.65 42.95
N ILE A 179 16.64 8.68 43.41
CA ILE A 179 16.10 7.67 44.35
C ILE A 179 16.14 6.28 43.73
N LYS A 180 15.51 6.11 42.57
CA LYS A 180 15.25 4.81 41.96
C LYS A 180 16.57 4.12 41.60
N ARG A 181 17.57 4.90 41.22
CA ARG A 181 18.94 4.46 41.05
C ARG A 181 19.50 3.87 42.35
N VAL A 182 19.41 4.58 43.48
CA VAL A 182 19.87 4.06 44.79
C VAL A 182 19.13 2.77 45.18
N LEU A 183 17.82 2.68 44.90
CA LEU A 183 17.00 1.54 45.33
C LEU A 183 17.14 0.29 44.46
N PHE A 184 17.22 0.45 43.14
CA PHE A 184 17.08 -0.66 42.20
C PHE A 184 18.36 -1.01 41.45
N GLU A 185 19.25 -0.05 41.17
CA GLU A 185 20.52 -0.30 40.45
C GLU A 185 21.33 -1.46 41.05
N PRO A 186 21.46 -1.61 42.39
CA PRO A 186 22.22 -2.72 42.96
C PRO A 186 21.66 -4.12 42.72
N PHE A 187 20.41 -4.22 42.27
CA PHE A 187 19.72 -5.48 41.98
C PHE A 187 19.49 -5.68 40.48
N LEU A 188 19.98 -4.78 39.65
CA LEU A 188 19.96 -4.92 38.19
C LEU A 188 21.33 -5.38 37.71
N VAL A 189 21.36 -5.91 36.48
CA VAL A 189 22.61 -6.27 35.83
C VAL A 189 23.48 -5.04 35.62
N ASP A 190 24.80 -5.20 35.78
CA ASP A 190 25.76 -4.14 35.47
C ASP A 190 25.59 -3.64 34.02
N GLY A 191 25.53 -2.32 33.85
CA GLY A 191 25.35 -1.71 32.54
C GLY A 191 23.94 -1.84 31.95
N ILE A 192 22.91 -2.08 32.78
CA ILE A 192 21.51 -2.21 32.34
C ILE A 192 21.03 -1.06 31.44
N GLU A 193 21.48 0.18 31.69
CA GLU A 193 21.14 1.33 30.84
C GLU A 193 21.63 1.17 29.40
N ALA A 194 22.84 0.65 29.21
CA ALA A 194 23.42 0.41 27.90
C ALA A 194 22.73 -0.76 27.21
N GLN A 195 22.44 -1.84 27.95
CA GLN A 195 21.70 -2.99 27.42
C GLN A 195 20.29 -2.61 26.95
N LEU A 196 19.56 -1.82 27.75
CA LEU A 196 18.25 -1.30 27.38
C LEU A 196 18.36 -0.36 26.18
N HIS A 197 19.37 0.52 26.16
CA HIS A 197 19.58 1.41 25.02
C HIS A 197 19.74 0.62 23.71
N GLU A 198 20.61 -0.39 23.70
CA GLU A 198 20.86 -1.24 22.54
C GLU A 198 19.60 -2.02 22.15
N LEU A 199 18.90 -2.62 23.12
CA LEU A 199 17.64 -3.31 22.92
C LEU A 199 16.61 -2.43 22.19
N TYR A 200 16.35 -1.24 22.71
CA TYR A 200 15.40 -0.32 22.07
C TYR A 200 15.88 0.15 20.70
N THR A 201 17.19 0.36 20.51
CA THR A 201 17.75 0.78 19.23
C THR A 201 17.55 -0.29 18.17
N ARG A 202 17.80 -1.57 18.46
CA ARG A 202 17.59 -2.67 17.49
C ARG A 202 16.12 -2.88 17.15
N VAL A 203 15.24 -2.83 18.14
CA VAL A 203 13.80 -2.92 17.88
C VAL A 203 13.31 -1.71 17.08
N SER A 204 13.85 -0.51 17.33
CA SER A 204 13.49 0.67 16.53
C SER A 204 14.00 0.58 15.09
N ASP A 205 15.23 0.09 14.87
CA ASP A 205 15.78 -0.13 13.52
C ASP A 205 14.92 -1.11 12.71
N TYR A 206 14.47 -2.20 13.36
CA TYR A 206 13.49 -3.11 12.79
C TYR A 206 12.20 -2.39 12.36
N LEU A 207 11.61 -1.60 13.25
CA LEU A 207 10.37 -0.87 12.96
C LEU A 207 10.52 0.11 11.80
N ASP A 208 11.63 0.84 11.75
CA ASP A 208 11.92 1.79 10.67
C ASP A 208 12.12 1.07 9.31
N LYS A 209 12.57 -0.18 9.36
CA LYS A 209 12.85 -1.03 8.19
C LYS A 209 11.70 -1.96 7.79
N THR A 210 10.56 -1.92 8.48
CA THR A 210 9.39 -2.81 8.22
C THR A 210 8.93 -2.85 6.77
N ASN A 211 9.14 -1.77 6.01
CA ASN A 211 8.80 -1.67 4.58
C ASN A 211 10.02 -1.73 3.64
N SER A 212 11.17 -2.14 4.15
CA SER A 212 12.44 -2.14 3.43
C SER A 212 12.96 -3.55 3.16
N LEU A 213 13.97 -3.63 2.30
CA LEU A 213 14.70 -4.85 1.97
C LEU A 213 15.45 -5.47 3.16
N GLU A 214 15.81 -4.64 4.14
CA GLU A 214 16.63 -5.03 5.29
C GLU A 214 15.77 -5.45 6.50
N VAL A 215 14.45 -5.62 6.31
CA VAL A 215 13.53 -5.93 7.41
C VAL A 215 13.88 -7.24 8.13
N LEU A 216 14.37 -8.24 7.39
CA LEU A 216 14.73 -9.54 7.94
C LEU A 216 16.02 -9.48 8.75
N ASP A 217 17.08 -8.89 8.20
CA ASP A 217 18.34 -8.68 8.92
C ASP A 217 18.10 -7.86 10.20
N ALA A 218 17.26 -6.83 10.10
CA ALA A 218 16.88 -5.99 11.25
C ALA A 218 16.01 -6.77 12.26
N TYR A 219 15.11 -7.63 11.79
CA TYR A 219 14.31 -8.52 12.63
C TYR A 219 15.20 -9.54 13.36
N GLU A 220 16.08 -10.25 12.67
CA GLU A 220 17.01 -11.22 13.28
C GLU A 220 17.90 -10.53 14.32
N THR A 221 18.48 -9.37 13.97
CA THR A 221 19.29 -8.58 14.90
C THR A 221 18.48 -8.14 16.13
N ALA A 222 17.21 -7.77 15.95
CA ALA A 222 16.34 -7.40 17.06
C ALA A 222 16.01 -8.60 17.96
N ILE A 223 15.68 -9.76 17.38
CA ILE A 223 15.39 -11.00 18.12
C ILE A 223 16.62 -11.49 18.89
N ASP A 224 17.79 -11.47 18.26
CA ASP A 224 19.06 -11.84 18.91
C ASP A 224 19.35 -10.92 20.09
N GLN A 225 19.17 -9.61 19.92
CA GLN A 225 19.37 -8.65 21.00
C GLN A 225 18.35 -8.83 22.14
N ILE A 226 17.08 -9.09 21.83
CA ILE A 226 16.05 -9.39 22.83
C ILE A 226 16.39 -10.67 23.59
N SER A 227 16.85 -11.70 22.88
CA SER A 227 17.20 -13.00 23.46
C SER A 227 18.42 -12.87 24.37
N SER A 228 19.48 -12.19 23.92
CA SER A 228 20.68 -11.90 24.71
C SER A 228 20.34 -11.10 25.98
N PHE A 229 19.52 -10.05 25.86
CA PHE A 229 19.05 -9.27 27.01
C PHE A 229 18.30 -10.14 28.04
N THR A 230 17.44 -11.03 27.54
CA THR A 230 16.62 -11.94 28.34
C THR A 230 17.49 -12.97 29.06
N GLU A 231 18.48 -13.54 28.38
CA GLU A 231 19.42 -14.51 28.96
C GLU A 231 20.31 -13.90 30.04
N ILE A 232 20.87 -12.72 29.80
CA ILE A 232 21.72 -12.01 30.77
C ILE A 232 20.93 -11.71 32.04
N ASN A 233 19.71 -11.17 31.92
CA ASN A 233 18.87 -10.86 33.08
C ASN A 233 18.38 -12.14 33.80
N LYS A 234 18.08 -13.21 33.05
CA LYS A 234 17.73 -14.51 33.63
C LYS A 234 18.91 -15.13 34.39
N ALA A 235 20.15 -14.95 33.93
CA ALA A 235 21.34 -15.43 34.64
C ALA A 235 21.62 -14.62 35.93
N TRP A 236 21.28 -13.33 35.94
CA TRP A 236 21.40 -12.48 37.13
C TRP A 236 20.39 -12.84 38.23
N ASP A 237 19.17 -13.22 37.82
CA ASP A 237 18.17 -13.91 38.64
C ASP A 237 17.72 -13.18 39.92
N THR A 238 17.71 -11.86 39.91
CA THR A 238 17.07 -11.02 40.94
C THR A 238 15.59 -10.80 40.64
N ILE A 239 14.82 -10.32 41.61
CA ILE A 239 13.37 -10.03 41.41
C ILE A 239 13.18 -9.07 40.23
N TYR A 240 13.96 -7.98 40.19
CA TYR A 240 13.82 -6.96 39.16
C TYR A 240 14.33 -7.42 37.80
N SER A 241 15.40 -8.21 37.73
CA SER A 241 15.86 -8.80 36.46
C SER A 241 14.85 -9.80 35.92
N GLN A 242 14.22 -10.63 36.76
CA GLN A 242 13.14 -11.51 36.32
C GLN A 242 11.92 -10.72 35.79
N ILE A 243 11.56 -9.60 36.43
CA ILE A 243 10.50 -8.70 35.95
C ILE A 243 10.88 -8.12 34.59
N LEU A 244 12.12 -7.66 34.39
CA LEU A 244 12.60 -7.18 33.08
C LEU A 244 12.55 -8.28 32.02
N THR A 245 12.99 -9.49 32.34
CA THR A 245 12.91 -10.66 31.45
C THR A 245 11.47 -10.94 31.02
N ARG A 246 10.53 -11.02 31.98
CA ARG A 246 9.13 -11.37 31.72
C ARG A 246 8.33 -10.24 31.08
N ASP A 247 8.35 -9.05 31.69
CA ASP A 247 7.42 -7.97 31.37
C ASP A 247 7.95 -7.05 30.26
N LEU A 248 9.26 -7.08 29.98
CA LEU A 248 9.87 -6.33 28.88
C LEU A 248 10.43 -7.26 27.80
N GLY A 249 11.37 -8.16 28.13
CA GLY A 249 12.06 -9.03 27.17
C GLY A 249 11.10 -9.94 26.39
N GLN A 250 10.39 -10.81 27.10
CA GLN A 250 9.42 -11.74 26.48
C GLN A 250 8.27 -10.99 25.79
N LYS A 251 7.84 -9.85 26.36
CA LYS A 251 6.76 -9.05 25.79
C LYS A 251 7.18 -8.42 24.46
N LEU A 252 8.38 -7.83 24.39
CA LEU A 252 8.96 -7.34 23.14
C LEU A 252 9.14 -8.46 22.12
N LEU A 253 9.65 -9.61 22.55
CA LEU A 253 9.83 -10.77 21.69
C LEU A 253 8.53 -11.19 20.99
N ASN A 254 7.45 -11.29 21.76
CA ASN A 254 6.14 -11.66 21.22
C ASN A 254 5.61 -10.58 20.27
N LEU A 255 5.68 -9.30 20.67
CA LEU A 255 5.21 -8.19 19.85
C LEU A 255 5.93 -8.12 18.48
N VAL A 256 7.25 -8.28 18.47
CA VAL A 256 8.05 -8.26 17.22
C VAL A 256 7.76 -9.48 16.35
N LYS A 257 7.56 -10.66 16.95
CA LYS A 257 7.17 -11.88 16.21
C LYS A 257 5.77 -11.76 15.60
N ASP A 258 4.83 -11.21 16.34
CA ASP A 258 3.46 -11.00 15.86
C ASP A 258 3.43 -9.96 14.73
N ASP A 259 4.26 -8.91 14.81
CA ASP A 259 4.34 -7.88 13.77
C ASP A 259 4.88 -8.42 12.45
N ILE A 260 6.00 -9.16 12.46
CA ILE A 260 6.57 -9.74 11.24
C ILE A 260 5.64 -10.78 10.60
N ALA A 261 4.95 -11.59 11.42
CA ALA A 261 4.01 -12.61 10.91
C ALA A 261 2.83 -12.00 10.16
N ASN A 262 2.45 -10.77 10.51
CA ASN A 262 1.37 -10.02 9.85
C ASN A 262 1.89 -9.10 8.73
N ASN A 263 3.19 -9.06 8.47
CA ASN A 263 3.78 -8.21 7.43
C ASN A 263 3.71 -8.90 6.06
N ASN A 264 3.07 -8.26 5.08
CA ASN A 264 2.98 -8.76 3.70
C ASN A 264 4.36 -9.01 3.07
N ALA A 265 5.39 -8.26 3.47
CA ALA A 265 6.75 -8.43 2.98
C ALA A 265 7.39 -9.77 3.40
N ALA A 266 6.84 -10.45 4.41
CA ALA A 266 7.29 -11.72 4.96
C ALA A 266 6.33 -12.89 4.64
N GLN A 267 5.52 -12.77 3.58
CA GLN A 267 4.73 -13.88 3.05
C GLN A 267 5.42 -14.51 1.83
N PRO A 268 5.09 -15.77 1.44
CA PRO A 268 5.65 -16.38 0.25
C PRO A 268 5.15 -15.70 -1.04
N ALA A 269 6.01 -15.65 -2.05
CA ALA A 269 5.65 -15.16 -3.36
C ALA A 269 5.01 -16.26 -4.21
N THR A 270 4.34 -15.88 -5.30
CA THR A 270 3.80 -16.84 -6.25
C THR A 270 4.01 -16.27 -7.64
N VAL A 271 5.04 -16.74 -8.33
CA VAL A 271 5.41 -16.20 -9.64
C VAL A 271 4.80 -17.06 -10.75
N ARG A 272 4.07 -16.40 -11.65
CA ARG A 272 3.45 -17.02 -12.82
C ARG A 272 4.07 -16.47 -14.09
N VAL A 273 4.26 -17.35 -15.08
CA VAL A 273 4.73 -16.97 -16.42
C VAL A 273 3.65 -17.27 -17.44
N LYS A 274 3.44 -16.35 -18.38
CA LYS A 274 2.52 -16.52 -19.52
C LYS A 274 3.24 -16.17 -20.83
N PRO A 275 3.01 -16.90 -21.92
CA PRO A 275 3.56 -16.53 -23.21
C PRO A 275 2.80 -15.32 -23.76
N ARG A 276 3.47 -14.49 -24.55
CA ARG A 276 2.79 -13.41 -25.28
C ARG A 276 1.97 -13.99 -26.42
N GLU A 277 0.76 -13.49 -26.62
CA GLU A 277 -0.09 -13.81 -27.77
C GLU A 277 0.46 -13.15 -29.06
N LYS A 278 1.57 -13.69 -29.56
CA LYS A 278 2.25 -13.23 -30.77
C LYS A 278 2.65 -14.45 -31.59
N LYS A 279 2.51 -14.34 -32.92
CA LYS A 279 3.02 -15.33 -33.87
C LYS A 279 4.38 -14.89 -34.39
N TYR A 280 5.29 -15.85 -34.57
CA TYR A 280 6.68 -15.59 -34.91
C TYR A 280 7.03 -16.10 -36.31
N PRO A 281 7.98 -15.47 -37.03
CA PRO A 281 8.34 -15.88 -38.39
C PRO A 281 9.22 -17.14 -38.40
N LEU A 282 8.76 -18.23 -37.77
CA LEU A 282 9.49 -19.50 -37.65
C LEU A 282 9.69 -20.24 -38.99
N HIS A 283 9.10 -19.75 -40.07
CA HIS A 283 9.34 -20.27 -41.41
C HIS A 283 10.64 -19.74 -42.04
N GLN A 284 11.24 -18.68 -41.48
CA GLN A 284 12.44 -18.02 -42.03
C GLN A 284 13.70 -18.57 -41.36
N ILE A 285 14.31 -19.58 -41.98
CA ILE A 285 15.56 -20.19 -41.48
C ILE A 285 16.67 -19.13 -41.39
N GLY A 286 17.38 -19.12 -40.27
CA GLY A 286 18.47 -18.19 -39.97
C GLY A 286 18.02 -16.83 -39.43
N HIS A 287 16.71 -16.55 -39.38
CA HIS A 287 16.18 -15.30 -38.84
C HIS A 287 16.23 -15.31 -37.31
N GLU A 288 16.56 -14.15 -36.73
CA GLU A 288 16.52 -13.94 -35.28
C GLU A 288 15.12 -13.53 -34.85
N VAL A 289 14.56 -14.25 -33.89
CA VAL A 289 13.24 -13.99 -33.31
C VAL A 289 13.38 -13.73 -31.82
N SER A 290 12.60 -12.77 -31.30
CA SER A 290 12.56 -12.47 -29.87
C SER A 290 11.26 -13.01 -29.29
N LEU A 291 11.33 -14.12 -28.55
CA LEU A 291 10.17 -14.83 -27.99
C LEU A 291 9.78 -14.17 -26.67
N GLY A 292 8.56 -13.63 -26.61
CA GLY A 292 8.10 -12.81 -25.49
C GLY A 292 7.26 -13.57 -24.46
N PHE A 293 7.53 -13.29 -23.19
CA PHE A 293 6.85 -13.82 -22.00
C PHE A 293 6.50 -12.68 -21.04
N VAL A 294 5.43 -12.89 -20.25
CA VAL A 294 5.02 -12.01 -19.17
C VAL A 294 5.21 -12.77 -17.87
N VAL A 295 6.03 -12.23 -16.98
CA VAL A 295 6.29 -12.78 -15.65
C VAL A 295 5.58 -11.89 -14.63
N THR A 296 4.69 -12.49 -13.84
CA THR A 296 3.87 -11.78 -12.85
C THR A 296 4.04 -12.40 -11.48
N ASN A 297 4.24 -11.58 -10.45
CA ASN A 297 4.13 -12.04 -9.07
C ASN A 297 2.69 -11.87 -8.59
N ASP A 298 1.93 -12.98 -8.57
CA ASP A 298 0.54 -13.04 -8.10
C ASP A 298 0.45 -13.24 -6.57
N GLY A 299 1.58 -13.50 -5.89
CA GLY A 299 1.64 -13.73 -4.45
C GLY A 299 1.70 -12.45 -3.61
N PRO A 300 1.38 -12.54 -2.31
CA PRO A 300 1.44 -11.40 -1.38
C PRO A 300 2.87 -10.99 -1.01
N GLY A 301 3.83 -11.90 -1.16
CA GLY A 301 5.24 -11.71 -0.85
C GLY A 301 6.13 -11.28 -2.01
N TYR A 302 7.35 -10.86 -1.70
CA TYR A 302 8.36 -10.54 -2.71
C TYR A 302 9.06 -11.80 -3.24
N ALA A 303 9.21 -11.89 -4.56
CA ALA A 303 10.06 -12.92 -5.16
C ALA A 303 11.47 -12.36 -5.36
N TYR A 304 12.43 -12.86 -4.59
CA TYR A 304 13.83 -12.44 -4.64
C TYR A 304 14.62 -13.30 -5.62
N GLU A 305 15.70 -12.72 -6.17
CA GLU A 305 16.62 -13.40 -7.10
C GLU A 305 15.90 -14.22 -8.20
N THR A 306 14.83 -13.67 -8.75
CA THR A 306 14.02 -14.34 -9.77
C THR A 306 14.84 -14.55 -11.03
N LYS A 307 14.96 -15.81 -11.44
CA LYS A 307 15.71 -16.24 -12.62
C LYS A 307 14.83 -17.12 -13.50
N LEU A 308 14.97 -16.95 -14.80
CA LEU A 308 14.33 -17.79 -15.81
C LEU A 308 15.40 -18.51 -16.62
N THR A 309 15.23 -19.82 -16.76
CA THR A 309 16.05 -20.69 -17.58
C THR A 309 15.18 -21.31 -18.67
N PHE A 310 15.69 -21.34 -19.89
CA PHE A 310 14.94 -21.74 -21.07
C PHE A 310 15.65 -22.88 -21.80
N ILE A 311 14.86 -23.86 -22.23
CA ILE A 311 15.31 -24.97 -23.06
C ILE A 311 14.36 -25.03 -24.25
N ALA A 312 14.90 -24.85 -25.45
CA ALA A 312 14.15 -24.97 -26.69
C ALA A 312 14.30 -26.36 -27.31
N ASP A 313 13.36 -26.72 -28.19
CA ASP A 313 13.49 -27.87 -29.06
C ASP A 313 14.51 -27.64 -30.20
N ASP A 314 14.73 -28.66 -31.04
CA ASP A 314 15.70 -28.62 -32.15
C ASP A 314 15.33 -27.62 -33.28
N ASN A 315 14.17 -26.95 -33.23
CA ASN A 315 13.75 -26.03 -34.30
C ASN A 315 14.36 -24.63 -34.16
N VAL A 316 14.77 -24.24 -32.95
CA VAL A 316 15.36 -22.91 -32.68
C VAL A 316 16.58 -23.02 -31.77
N ASP A 317 17.64 -22.27 -32.08
CA ASP A 317 18.81 -22.15 -31.22
C ASP A 317 18.65 -20.90 -30.33
N LEU A 318 18.60 -21.06 -29.01
CA LEU A 318 18.55 -19.94 -28.08
C LEU A 318 19.89 -19.20 -28.07
N ILE A 319 19.87 -17.87 -28.24
CA ILE A 319 21.08 -17.03 -28.16
C ILE A 319 21.45 -16.80 -26.69
N ARG A 320 20.45 -16.80 -25.80
CA ARG A 320 20.58 -16.82 -24.35
C ARG A 320 19.55 -17.76 -23.77
N ASP A 321 19.96 -18.54 -22.79
CA ASP A 321 19.14 -19.54 -22.08
C ASP A 321 18.81 -19.11 -20.64
N GLU A 322 19.51 -18.13 -20.07
CA GLU A 322 19.23 -17.58 -18.73
C GLU A 322 18.93 -16.07 -18.75
N ILE A 323 17.89 -15.65 -18.01
CA ILE A 323 17.54 -14.25 -17.76
C ILE A 323 17.32 -14.05 -16.25
N SER A 324 18.05 -13.11 -15.66
CA SER A 324 17.82 -12.65 -14.28
C SER A 324 16.89 -11.43 -14.28
N LEU A 325 15.77 -11.52 -13.57
CA LEU A 325 14.84 -10.41 -13.36
C LEU A 325 15.10 -9.68 -12.05
N GLY A 326 15.93 -10.25 -11.17
CA GLY A 326 16.16 -9.69 -9.84
C GLY A 326 14.92 -9.84 -8.97
N ARG A 327 14.31 -8.72 -8.53
CA ARG A 327 13.20 -8.75 -7.57
C ARG A 327 11.87 -8.43 -8.24
N LEU A 328 10.87 -9.28 -8.02
CA LEU A 328 9.48 -9.02 -8.42
C LEU A 328 8.62 -8.69 -7.19
N VAL A 329 8.03 -7.50 -7.22
CA VAL A 329 7.12 -6.99 -6.19
C VAL A 329 5.71 -7.57 -6.42
N PRO A 330 4.92 -7.81 -5.35
CA PRO A 330 3.52 -8.23 -5.47
C PRO A 330 2.73 -7.40 -6.49
N GLY A 331 2.01 -8.08 -7.39
CA GLY A 331 1.15 -7.48 -8.41
C GLY A 331 1.88 -6.86 -9.62
N VAL A 332 3.21 -6.87 -9.64
CA VAL A 332 4.00 -6.35 -10.78
C VAL A 332 4.13 -7.42 -11.86
N SER A 333 3.95 -6.98 -13.11
CA SER A 333 4.20 -7.79 -14.30
C SER A 333 5.37 -7.22 -15.08
N GLN A 334 6.30 -8.07 -15.50
CA GLN A 334 7.46 -7.71 -16.29
C GLN A 334 7.46 -8.46 -17.62
N LEU A 335 7.79 -7.73 -18.70
CA LEU A 335 7.97 -8.31 -20.02
C LEU A 335 9.40 -8.83 -20.17
N VAL A 336 9.52 -10.05 -20.67
CA VAL A 336 10.78 -10.75 -20.88
C VAL A 336 10.80 -11.27 -22.30
N ASP A 337 11.88 -10.97 -23.01
CA ASP A 337 12.05 -11.30 -24.42
C ASP A 337 13.33 -12.13 -24.56
N ILE A 338 13.24 -13.35 -25.10
CA ILE A 338 14.40 -14.21 -25.34
C ILE A 338 14.78 -14.27 -26.81
N PRO A 339 16.01 -13.88 -27.18
CA PRO A 339 16.47 -13.96 -28.55
C PRO A 339 16.79 -15.42 -28.91
N ALA A 340 16.25 -15.88 -30.02
CA ALA A 340 16.46 -17.21 -30.58
C ALA A 340 16.66 -17.12 -32.10
N LYS A 341 17.36 -18.08 -32.68
CA LYS A 341 17.60 -18.16 -34.13
C LYS A 341 16.88 -19.36 -34.69
N VAL A 342 16.10 -19.16 -35.76
CA VAL A 342 15.36 -20.25 -36.41
C VAL A 342 16.32 -21.18 -37.13
N LYS A 343 16.37 -22.45 -36.73
CA LYS A 343 17.23 -23.48 -37.33
C LYS A 343 16.50 -24.26 -38.42
N CYS A 344 15.24 -24.61 -38.17
CA CYS A 344 14.38 -25.35 -39.08
C CYS A 344 13.06 -24.62 -39.29
N SER A 345 12.58 -24.59 -40.54
CA SER A 345 11.25 -24.05 -40.87
C SER A 345 10.17 -24.92 -40.22
N CYS A 346 9.39 -24.36 -39.31
CA CYS A 346 8.39 -25.09 -38.53
C CYS A 346 7.09 -24.29 -38.37
N LYS A 347 5.99 -24.99 -38.05
CA LYS A 347 4.68 -24.37 -37.74
C LYS A 347 4.54 -23.99 -36.28
N ALA A 348 5.30 -24.64 -35.40
CA ALA A 348 5.40 -24.35 -33.99
C ALA A 348 6.74 -24.89 -33.46
N THR A 349 7.19 -24.34 -32.33
CA THR A 349 8.34 -24.80 -31.55
C THR A 349 7.94 -24.85 -30.08
N ASP A 350 8.40 -25.89 -29.37
CA ASP A 350 8.13 -26.05 -27.94
C ASP A 350 9.30 -25.50 -27.11
N LEU A 351 8.98 -24.80 -26.03
CA LEU A 351 9.91 -24.21 -25.09
C LEU A 351 9.56 -24.64 -23.68
N ILE A 352 10.56 -25.17 -22.98
CA ILE A 352 10.51 -25.44 -21.56
C ILE A 352 11.11 -24.23 -20.84
N LEU A 353 10.34 -23.66 -19.92
CA LEU A 353 10.75 -22.52 -19.11
C LEU A 353 10.73 -22.95 -17.64
N GLU A 354 11.88 -22.87 -16.98
CA GLU A 354 11.99 -23.01 -15.53
C GLU A 354 12.18 -21.62 -14.93
N ILE A 355 11.32 -21.26 -13.98
CA ILE A 355 11.48 -20.05 -13.17
C ILE A 355 11.82 -20.47 -11.75
N SER A 356 12.82 -19.81 -11.16
CA SER A 356 13.20 -19.99 -9.77
C SER A 356 13.27 -18.64 -9.07
N TRP A 357 12.80 -18.59 -7.84
CA TRP A 357 12.94 -17.43 -6.97
C TRP A 357 13.21 -17.89 -5.54
N GLN A 358 13.66 -16.94 -4.71
CA GLN A 358 13.76 -17.09 -3.28
C GLN A 358 12.58 -16.38 -2.62
N ASP A 359 11.88 -17.08 -1.74
CA ASP A 359 10.91 -16.46 -0.83
C ASP A 359 11.64 -15.73 0.32
N PHE A 360 10.87 -15.04 1.16
CA PHE A 360 11.40 -14.25 2.27
C PHE A 360 12.23 -15.07 3.29
N ASP A 361 11.96 -16.38 3.42
CA ASP A 361 12.68 -17.30 4.31
C ASP A 361 13.94 -17.91 3.67
N GLY A 362 14.31 -17.45 2.46
CA GLY A 362 15.40 -18.00 1.67
C GLY A 362 15.07 -19.35 1.02
N ALA A 363 13.86 -19.88 1.19
CA ALA A 363 13.43 -21.07 0.50
C ALA A 363 13.38 -20.81 -1.00
N LYS A 364 13.96 -21.72 -1.78
CA LYS A 364 13.92 -21.66 -3.23
C LYS A 364 12.68 -22.37 -3.74
N ALA A 365 11.86 -21.65 -4.49
CA ALA A 365 10.68 -22.20 -5.15
C ALA A 365 10.92 -22.22 -6.67
N PRO A 366 11.21 -23.40 -7.25
CA PRO A 366 11.23 -23.58 -8.70
C PRO A 366 9.83 -23.90 -9.23
N THR A 367 9.53 -23.47 -10.45
CA THR A 367 8.33 -23.88 -11.19
C THR A 367 8.65 -23.99 -12.67
N GLN A 368 8.12 -25.03 -13.32
CA GLN A 368 8.38 -25.31 -14.71
C GLN A 368 7.11 -25.17 -15.55
N TYR A 369 7.27 -24.62 -16.75
CA TYR A 369 6.22 -24.43 -17.73
C TYR A 369 6.67 -24.99 -19.08
N VAL A 370 5.71 -25.47 -19.87
CA VAL A 370 5.91 -25.85 -21.26
C VAL A 370 5.03 -24.96 -22.12
N PHE A 371 5.63 -24.24 -23.04
CA PHE A 371 4.95 -23.33 -23.94
C PHE A 371 5.16 -23.77 -25.39
N GLN A 372 4.10 -23.69 -26.18
CA GLN A 372 4.17 -23.88 -27.62
C GLN A 372 4.06 -22.52 -28.30
N VAL A 373 5.08 -22.18 -29.10
CA VAL A 373 5.14 -20.92 -29.85
C VAL A 373 4.75 -21.17 -31.29
N GLU A 374 3.72 -20.45 -31.76
CA GLU A 374 3.18 -20.63 -33.11
C GLU A 374 3.88 -19.76 -34.17
N ALA A 375 4.02 -20.34 -35.36
CA ALA A 375 4.50 -19.65 -36.54
C ALA A 375 3.44 -18.71 -37.14
N GLN A 376 3.92 -17.64 -37.77
CA GLN A 376 3.12 -16.83 -38.68
C GLN A 376 2.71 -17.64 -39.90
N LYS A 377 1.56 -17.28 -40.46
CA LYS A 377 1.09 -17.76 -41.75
C LYS A 377 2.13 -17.48 -42.84
N SER A 378 2.58 -18.54 -43.52
CA SER A 378 3.57 -18.46 -44.60
C SER A 378 2.98 -18.07 -45.95
N ASP A 379 1.64 -18.02 -46.05
CA ASP A 379 0.87 -17.72 -47.26
C ASP A 379 0.52 -16.23 -47.44
N VAL A 380 0.99 -15.36 -46.55
CA VAL A 380 0.74 -13.91 -46.62
C VAL A 380 1.85 -13.22 -47.43
N ASP A 381 1.49 -12.66 -48.58
CA ASP A 381 2.39 -11.83 -49.40
C ASP A 381 2.51 -10.41 -48.82
N TRP A 382 3.41 -10.27 -47.85
CA TRP A 382 3.73 -8.99 -47.23
C TRP A 382 4.28 -7.96 -48.22
N GLY A 383 4.92 -8.40 -49.31
CA GLY A 383 5.45 -7.52 -50.35
C GLY A 383 4.35 -6.81 -51.14
N LYS A 384 3.24 -7.52 -51.41
CA LYS A 384 2.03 -6.95 -52.00
C LYS A 384 1.30 -6.03 -51.01
N LEU A 385 1.13 -6.47 -49.76
CA LEU A 385 0.41 -5.70 -48.73
C LEU A 385 1.12 -4.41 -48.33
N ALA A 386 2.46 -4.39 -48.29
CA ALA A 386 3.24 -3.19 -48.00
C ALA A 386 3.11 -2.10 -49.08
N ARG A 387 2.65 -2.46 -50.28
CA ARG A 387 2.41 -1.52 -51.40
C ARG A 387 0.94 -1.11 -51.54
N SER A 388 0.04 -1.75 -50.80
CA SER A 388 -1.36 -1.32 -50.68
C SER A 388 -1.52 -0.43 -49.45
N ASP A 389 -2.55 0.41 -49.43
CA ASP A 389 -3.04 1.08 -48.21
C ASP A 389 -4.27 0.32 -47.68
N PRO A 390 -4.09 -0.85 -47.01
CA PRO A 390 -5.19 -1.69 -46.57
C PRO A 390 -6.00 -1.07 -45.42
N TYR A 391 -5.47 -0.01 -44.77
CA TYR A 391 -6.10 0.69 -43.65
C TYR A 391 -6.03 2.20 -43.89
N SER A 392 -6.74 2.66 -44.92
CA SER A 392 -6.85 4.08 -45.18
C SER A 392 -7.51 4.80 -44.00
N LEU A 393 -6.95 5.94 -43.62
CA LEU A 393 -7.54 6.83 -42.62
C LEU A 393 -8.69 7.66 -43.19
N GLU A 394 -8.89 7.61 -44.52
CA GLU A 394 -9.95 8.30 -45.21
C GLU A 394 -11.32 7.64 -44.95
N PRO A 395 -12.41 8.42 -44.89
CA PRO A 395 -13.74 7.86 -44.80
C PRO A 395 -14.07 6.99 -46.01
N VAL A 396 -14.65 5.82 -45.76
CA VAL A 396 -15.13 4.91 -46.80
C VAL A 396 -16.21 5.60 -47.65
N ILE A 397 -16.06 5.54 -48.97
CA ILE A 397 -16.97 6.18 -49.94
C ILE A 397 -17.91 5.14 -50.57
N ASP A 398 -17.46 3.89 -50.73
CA ASP A 398 -18.24 2.84 -51.36
C ASP A 398 -19.00 1.98 -50.34
N GLU A 399 -20.22 1.59 -50.70
CA GLU A 399 -21.09 0.73 -49.89
C GLU A 399 -20.44 -0.64 -49.61
N HIS A 400 -19.65 -1.15 -50.56
CA HIS A 400 -19.02 -2.47 -50.44
C HIS A 400 -17.88 -2.53 -49.42
N GLU A 401 -17.28 -1.38 -49.11
CA GLU A 401 -16.20 -1.23 -48.14
C GLU A 401 -16.71 -0.96 -46.71
N LEU A 402 -18.03 -0.71 -46.55
CA LEU A 402 -18.68 -0.52 -45.26
C LEU A 402 -18.94 -1.86 -44.54
N VAL A 403 -18.06 -2.19 -43.59
CA VAL A 403 -18.21 -3.38 -42.74
C VAL A 403 -19.13 -3.08 -41.55
N GLY A 404 -20.16 -3.91 -41.34
CA GLY A 404 -21.01 -3.88 -40.14
C GLY A 404 -21.99 -2.70 -40.02
N ARG A 405 -22.13 -1.85 -41.04
CA ARG A 405 -23.01 -0.66 -41.02
C ARG A 405 -24.14 -0.68 -42.07
N LYS A 406 -24.34 -1.83 -42.73
CA LYS A 406 -25.34 -2.00 -43.79
C LYS A 406 -26.76 -1.71 -43.32
N GLU A 407 -27.13 -2.16 -42.12
CA GLU A 407 -28.48 -1.91 -41.57
C GLU A 407 -28.74 -0.41 -41.33
N THR A 408 -27.76 0.32 -40.80
CA THR A 408 -27.86 1.77 -40.61
C THR A 408 -27.99 2.52 -41.94
N LEU A 409 -27.18 2.14 -42.93
CA LEU A 409 -27.27 2.72 -44.27
C LEU A 409 -28.63 2.43 -44.93
N ASN A 410 -29.11 1.19 -44.86
CA ASN A 410 -30.42 0.80 -45.38
C ASN A 410 -31.57 1.54 -44.69
N GLY A 411 -31.46 1.78 -43.37
CA GLY A 411 -32.43 2.59 -42.64
C GLY A 411 -32.49 4.04 -43.13
N LEU A 412 -31.32 4.64 -43.39
CA LEU A 412 -31.23 5.99 -43.97
C LEU A 412 -31.77 6.03 -45.40
N LEU A 413 -31.44 5.03 -46.23
CA LEU A 413 -31.98 4.91 -47.59
C LEU A 413 -33.50 4.79 -47.58
N ALA A 414 -34.07 3.90 -46.76
CA ALA A 414 -35.52 3.74 -46.63
C ALA A 414 -36.22 5.03 -46.22
N LEU A 415 -35.58 5.83 -45.36
CA LEU A 415 -36.08 7.13 -44.91
C LEU A 415 -36.04 8.19 -46.01
N VAL A 416 -35.00 8.19 -46.85
CA VAL A 416 -34.87 9.13 -47.98
C VAL A 416 -35.76 8.71 -49.17
N GLU A 417 -35.94 7.41 -49.39
CA GLU A 417 -36.70 6.84 -50.51
C GLU A 417 -38.21 6.82 -50.30
N ALA A 418 -38.68 6.93 -49.05
CA ALA A 418 -40.09 7.03 -48.72
C ALA A 418 -40.83 8.11 -49.54
N PRO A 419 -42.16 8.00 -49.76
CA PRO A 419 -42.93 8.99 -50.53
C PRO A 419 -42.78 10.44 -50.03
N ARG A 420 -42.46 10.60 -48.74
CA ARG A 420 -41.97 11.85 -48.18
C ARG A 420 -40.53 11.64 -47.72
N ILE A 421 -39.60 12.42 -48.25
CA ILE A 421 -38.19 12.37 -47.85
C ILE A 421 -38.09 12.73 -46.37
N GLY A 422 -37.58 11.80 -45.56
CA GLY A 422 -37.31 12.09 -44.15
C GLY A 422 -36.03 12.88 -43.94
N SER A 423 -35.91 13.48 -42.76
CA SER A 423 -34.64 14.00 -42.25
C SER A 423 -34.10 13.09 -41.15
N ALA A 424 -32.78 13.00 -41.01
CA ALA A 424 -32.14 12.18 -40.01
C ALA A 424 -30.93 12.88 -39.38
N ILE A 425 -30.59 12.46 -38.17
CA ILE A 425 -29.41 12.92 -37.45
C ILE A 425 -28.49 11.72 -37.23
N ILE A 426 -27.24 11.82 -37.68
CA ILE A 426 -26.19 10.81 -37.47
C ILE A 426 -25.20 11.37 -36.45
N TYR A 427 -25.22 10.84 -35.23
CA TYR A 427 -24.37 11.31 -34.14
C TYR A 427 -23.67 10.17 -33.39
N GLY A 428 -22.65 10.51 -32.61
CA GLY A 428 -21.84 9.57 -31.84
C GLY A 428 -20.40 10.05 -31.65
N GLN A 429 -19.59 9.27 -30.94
CA GLN A 429 -18.19 9.62 -30.64
C GLN A 429 -17.34 9.85 -31.91
N LYS A 430 -16.27 10.63 -31.80
CA LYS A 430 -15.34 10.85 -32.94
C LYS A 430 -14.74 9.51 -33.40
N ARG A 431 -14.49 9.38 -34.72
CA ARG A 431 -13.91 8.19 -35.38
C ARG A 431 -14.74 6.90 -35.40
N VAL A 432 -16.04 6.95 -35.14
CA VAL A 432 -16.94 5.77 -35.22
C VAL A 432 -17.50 5.47 -36.63
N GLY A 433 -17.08 6.22 -37.65
CA GLY A 433 -17.47 6.01 -39.06
C GLY A 433 -18.71 6.77 -39.55
N LYS A 434 -19.11 7.88 -38.89
CA LYS A 434 -20.29 8.67 -39.27
C LYS A 434 -20.17 9.30 -40.67
N THR A 435 -19.06 9.99 -40.92
CA THR A 435 -18.73 10.57 -42.23
C THR A 435 -18.70 9.51 -43.32
N SER A 436 -18.18 8.31 -43.03
CA SER A 436 -18.17 7.18 -43.98
C SER A 436 -19.59 6.74 -44.36
N ILE A 437 -20.51 6.64 -43.39
CA ILE A 437 -21.93 6.32 -43.68
C ILE A 437 -22.58 7.42 -44.52
N ALA A 438 -22.31 8.69 -44.20
CA ALA A 438 -22.86 9.83 -44.93
C ALA A 438 -22.33 9.91 -46.37
N LYS A 439 -21.04 9.64 -46.59
CA LYS A 439 -20.41 9.60 -47.93
C LYS A 439 -20.89 8.43 -48.76
N ALA A 440 -21.11 7.26 -48.14
CA ALA A 440 -21.73 6.13 -48.84
C ALA A 440 -23.19 6.41 -49.21
N LEU A 441 -23.98 7.03 -48.32
CA LEU A 441 -25.33 7.47 -48.63
C LEU A 441 -25.34 8.47 -49.81
N HIS A 442 -24.45 9.47 -49.78
CA HIS A 442 -24.27 10.42 -50.89
C HIS A 442 -23.93 9.69 -52.20
N SER A 443 -22.96 8.77 -52.17
CA SER A 443 -22.53 7.98 -53.33
C SER A 443 -23.69 7.15 -53.92
N HIS A 444 -24.51 6.54 -53.07
CA HIS A 444 -25.66 5.75 -53.48
C HIS A 444 -26.76 6.62 -54.11
N LEU A 445 -27.11 7.74 -53.45
CA LEU A 445 -28.17 8.64 -53.92
C LEU A 445 -27.78 9.38 -55.21
N CYS A 446 -26.50 9.73 -55.40
CA CYS A 446 -26.01 10.33 -56.65
C CYS A 446 -26.09 9.39 -57.87
N LYS A 447 -26.14 8.08 -57.66
CA LYS A 447 -26.41 7.10 -58.73
C LYS A 447 -27.90 6.98 -59.05
N SER A 448 -28.76 7.59 -58.24
CA SER A 448 -30.22 7.59 -58.33
C SER A 448 -30.73 8.98 -58.72
N ASN A 449 -32.04 9.14 -58.93
CA ASN A 449 -32.65 10.42 -59.35
C ASN A 449 -32.81 11.41 -58.18
N TYR A 450 -31.73 11.70 -57.44
CA TYR A 450 -31.70 12.65 -56.33
C TYR A 450 -30.70 13.77 -56.58
N LEU A 451 -31.07 14.98 -56.18
CA LEU A 451 -30.15 16.10 -56.09
C LEU A 451 -29.57 16.12 -54.68
N VAL A 452 -28.35 15.60 -54.52
CA VAL A 452 -27.68 15.52 -53.22
C VAL A 452 -26.62 16.60 -53.11
N VAL A 453 -26.73 17.44 -52.07
CA VAL A 453 -25.72 18.45 -51.74
C VAL A 453 -25.04 18.06 -50.44
N TYR A 454 -23.76 17.71 -50.54
CA TYR A 454 -22.90 17.39 -49.41
C TYR A 454 -22.00 18.58 -49.07
N LEU A 455 -21.98 19.01 -47.81
CA LEU A 455 -21.10 20.06 -47.29
C LEU A 455 -20.43 19.60 -46.00
N GLU A 456 -19.12 19.82 -45.88
CA GLU A 456 -18.35 19.58 -44.64
C GLU A 456 -18.31 20.85 -43.77
N GLY A 457 -18.07 20.73 -42.46
CA GLY A 457 -18.08 21.90 -41.56
C GLY A 457 -17.12 23.00 -42.02
N GLY A 458 -15.91 22.61 -42.44
CA GLY A 458 -14.92 23.51 -43.02
C GLY A 458 -15.41 24.31 -44.25
N ASP A 459 -16.49 23.87 -44.91
CA ASP A 459 -17.07 24.60 -46.03
C ASP A 459 -17.93 25.79 -45.59
N TYR A 460 -18.79 25.63 -44.60
CA TYR A 460 -19.84 26.62 -44.31
C TYR A 460 -19.73 27.24 -42.92
N VAL A 461 -19.06 26.57 -41.99
CA VAL A 461 -18.91 27.03 -40.60
C VAL A 461 -17.90 28.16 -40.52
N ASN A 462 -18.32 29.27 -39.93
CA ASN A 462 -17.50 30.43 -39.60
C ASN A 462 -17.60 30.74 -38.10
N PRO A 463 -16.59 31.39 -37.50
CA PRO A 463 -16.65 31.81 -36.10
C PRO A 463 -17.83 32.74 -35.79
N ASN A 464 -18.29 33.52 -36.78
CA ASN A 464 -19.44 34.41 -36.66
C ASN A 464 -20.73 33.68 -37.11
N PRO A 465 -21.74 33.53 -36.23
CA PRO A 465 -23.07 32.97 -36.54
C PRO A 465 -23.70 33.50 -37.83
N LYS A 466 -23.63 34.81 -38.07
CA LYS A 466 -24.24 35.46 -39.23
C LYS A 466 -23.54 35.05 -40.52
N LEU A 467 -22.21 35.01 -40.51
CA LEU A 467 -21.40 34.55 -41.65
C LEU A 467 -21.62 33.07 -41.95
N THR A 468 -21.83 32.24 -40.92
CA THR A 468 -22.18 30.82 -41.10
C THR A 468 -23.50 30.65 -41.85
N ILE A 469 -24.55 31.41 -41.47
CA ILE A 469 -25.84 31.41 -42.18
C ILE A 469 -25.65 31.85 -43.64
N SER A 470 -24.96 32.98 -43.87
CA SER A 470 -24.75 33.49 -45.23
C SER A 470 -23.92 32.54 -46.10
N SER A 471 -22.89 31.92 -45.53
CA SER A 471 -22.04 30.95 -46.22
C SER A 471 -22.81 29.68 -46.56
N LEU A 472 -23.59 29.14 -45.61
CA LEU A 472 -24.41 27.95 -45.81
C LEU A 472 -25.43 28.19 -46.93
N GLY A 473 -26.27 29.24 -46.82
CA GLY A 473 -27.29 29.54 -47.82
C GLY A 473 -26.70 29.70 -49.23
N ARG A 474 -25.60 30.46 -49.35
CA ARG A 474 -24.90 30.64 -50.62
C ARG A 474 -24.33 29.34 -51.17
N LYS A 475 -23.68 28.51 -50.33
CA LYS A 475 -23.08 27.23 -50.76
C LYS A 475 -24.14 26.23 -51.20
N LEU A 476 -25.25 26.14 -50.47
CA LEU A 476 -26.39 25.30 -50.85
C LEU A 476 -26.93 25.70 -52.24
N CYS A 477 -27.26 26.98 -52.44
CA CYS A 477 -27.77 27.47 -53.73
C CYS A 477 -26.75 27.26 -54.86
N THR A 478 -25.47 27.53 -54.60
CA THR A 478 -24.39 27.36 -55.60
C THR A 478 -24.26 25.90 -56.04
N LYS A 479 -24.29 24.97 -55.08
CA LYS A 479 -24.22 23.53 -55.38
C LYS A 479 -25.47 23.08 -56.15
N LEU A 480 -26.67 23.45 -55.72
CA LEU A 480 -27.92 23.14 -56.44
C LEU A 480 -27.87 23.59 -57.91
N ARG A 481 -27.42 24.82 -58.18
CA ARG A 481 -27.28 25.36 -59.55
C ARG A 481 -26.27 24.60 -60.41
N SER A 482 -25.29 23.95 -59.79
CA SER A 482 -24.28 23.18 -60.51
C SER A 482 -24.75 21.78 -60.92
N PHE A 483 -25.80 21.27 -60.28
CA PHE A 483 -26.33 19.92 -60.54
C PHE A 483 -27.36 19.86 -61.67
N ASP A 484 -28.23 20.87 -61.82
CA ASP A 484 -29.29 20.86 -62.83
C ASP A 484 -29.24 22.10 -63.74
N THR A 485 -29.20 21.85 -65.05
CA THR A 485 -29.22 22.89 -66.09
C THR A 485 -30.52 23.69 -66.09
N LYS A 486 -31.65 23.09 -65.68
CA LYS A 486 -32.95 23.76 -65.54
C LYS A 486 -32.92 24.83 -64.46
N ILE A 487 -32.16 24.64 -63.39
CA ILE A 487 -32.14 25.52 -62.20
C ILE A 487 -31.04 26.58 -62.30
N ARG A 488 -30.05 26.39 -63.18
CA ARG A 488 -28.85 27.22 -63.30
C ARG A 488 -29.11 28.73 -63.46
N HIS A 489 -30.24 29.11 -64.06
CA HIS A 489 -30.63 30.50 -64.33
C HIS A 489 -31.20 31.22 -63.10
N LEU A 490 -31.59 30.51 -62.04
CA LEU A 490 -32.06 31.13 -60.80
C LEU A 490 -30.91 31.87 -60.11
N ALA A 491 -31.15 33.13 -59.74
CA ALA A 491 -30.20 33.92 -58.96
C ALA A 491 -30.25 33.47 -57.50
N PRO A 492 -29.10 33.17 -56.85
CA PRO A 492 -29.08 32.87 -55.43
C PRO A 492 -29.49 34.13 -54.64
N PRO A 493 -30.38 34.01 -53.64
CA PRO A 493 -30.78 35.15 -52.84
C PRO A 493 -29.63 35.61 -51.94
N GLU A 494 -29.75 36.84 -51.43
CA GLU A 494 -28.85 37.35 -50.40
C GLU A 494 -29.32 36.87 -49.02
N PHE A 495 -28.37 36.38 -48.24
CA PHE A 495 -28.62 35.80 -46.92
C PHE A 495 -28.09 36.74 -45.84
N GLU A 496 -28.78 37.88 -45.65
CA GLU A 496 -28.44 38.86 -44.61
C GLU A 496 -28.98 38.39 -43.26
N GLU A 497 -28.14 37.65 -42.52
CA GLU A 497 -28.41 37.20 -41.13
C GLU A 497 -29.59 36.22 -40.94
N ALA A 498 -30.25 35.77 -42.01
CA ALA A 498 -31.33 34.78 -41.95
C ALA A 498 -31.20 33.73 -43.07
N LEU A 499 -31.56 32.49 -42.77
CA LEU A 499 -31.62 31.40 -43.76
C LEU A 499 -32.96 31.38 -44.51
N SER A 500 -33.97 32.11 -44.03
CA SER A 500 -35.33 32.08 -44.59
C SER A 500 -35.43 32.31 -46.11
N PRO A 501 -34.58 33.12 -46.79
CA PRO A 501 -34.62 33.25 -48.25
C PRO A 501 -34.37 31.94 -49.02
N LEU A 502 -33.79 30.92 -48.37
CA LEU A 502 -33.62 29.59 -48.94
C LEU A 502 -34.98 28.93 -49.22
N THR A 503 -36.00 29.25 -48.42
CA THR A 503 -37.36 28.72 -48.56
C THR A 503 -37.94 29.11 -49.92
N ASP A 504 -37.91 30.40 -50.25
CA ASP A 504 -38.42 30.94 -51.52
C ASP A 504 -37.60 30.43 -52.71
N TYR A 505 -36.28 30.32 -52.55
CA TYR A 505 -35.41 29.76 -53.58
C TYR A 505 -35.75 28.29 -53.87
N LEU A 506 -36.02 27.49 -52.84
CA LEU A 506 -36.43 26.10 -53.01
C LEU A 506 -37.85 25.97 -53.56
N ASP A 507 -38.76 26.91 -53.30
CA ASP A 507 -40.07 26.96 -53.96
C ASP A 507 -39.94 27.21 -55.46
N ALA A 508 -39.09 28.17 -55.86
CA ALA A 508 -38.80 28.40 -57.28
C ALA A 508 -38.16 27.18 -57.96
N VAL A 509 -37.30 26.44 -57.24
CA VAL A 509 -36.75 25.16 -57.72
C VAL A 509 -37.86 24.14 -57.97
N GLN A 510 -38.81 24.01 -57.04
CA GLN A 510 -39.92 23.06 -57.13
C GLN A 510 -40.95 23.44 -58.19
N GLU A 511 -41.13 24.73 -58.49
CA GLU A 511 -41.97 25.17 -59.61
C GLU A 511 -41.38 24.78 -60.97
N ILE A 512 -40.04 24.81 -61.09
CA ILE A 512 -39.33 24.41 -62.30
C ILE A 512 -39.32 22.88 -62.46
N ASP A 513 -39.11 22.15 -61.37
CA ASP A 513 -39.09 20.69 -61.36
C ASP A 513 -39.84 20.12 -60.14
N PRO A 514 -41.16 19.87 -60.27
CA PRO A 514 -42.00 19.40 -59.17
C PRO A 514 -41.61 18.00 -58.65
N ASP A 515 -40.99 17.18 -59.49
CA ASP A 515 -40.58 15.81 -59.15
C ASP A 515 -39.15 15.77 -58.57
N CYS A 516 -38.48 16.92 -58.46
CA CYS A 516 -37.12 17.01 -57.94
C CYS A 516 -37.08 16.63 -56.45
N ARG A 517 -36.26 15.63 -56.14
CA ARG A 517 -36.02 15.12 -54.78
C ARG A 517 -34.64 15.59 -54.30
N ILE A 518 -34.61 16.42 -53.27
CA ILE A 518 -33.40 17.10 -52.79
C ILE A 518 -32.99 16.56 -51.41
N VAL A 519 -31.71 16.24 -51.24
CA VAL A 519 -31.15 15.82 -49.96
C VAL A 519 -29.93 16.66 -49.62
N PHE A 520 -29.99 17.34 -48.48
CA PHE A 520 -28.88 18.11 -47.93
C PHE A 520 -28.16 17.29 -46.87
N ILE A 521 -26.87 17.04 -47.06
CA ILE A 521 -26.02 16.36 -46.08
C ILE A 521 -25.04 17.40 -45.52
N LEU A 522 -25.23 17.73 -44.24
CA LEU A 522 -24.39 18.70 -43.53
C LEU A 522 -23.52 17.93 -42.53
N ASP A 523 -22.25 17.73 -42.87
CA ASP A 523 -21.26 17.11 -41.99
C ASP A 523 -20.65 18.14 -41.03
N GLU A 524 -20.14 17.64 -39.90
CA GLU A 524 -19.63 18.43 -38.77
C GLU A 524 -20.60 19.52 -38.30
N PHE A 525 -21.90 19.21 -38.34
CA PHE A 525 -22.97 20.13 -37.92
C PHE A 525 -22.86 20.54 -36.45
N ASP A 526 -22.12 19.78 -35.64
CA ASP A 526 -21.88 20.07 -34.24
C ASP A 526 -20.76 21.10 -33.98
N GLU A 527 -20.07 21.54 -35.03
CA GLU A 527 -19.09 22.62 -34.97
C GLU A 527 -19.68 24.01 -35.27
N LEU A 528 -21.01 24.12 -35.40
CA LEU A 528 -21.69 25.43 -35.47
C LEU A 528 -21.24 26.35 -34.32
N PRO A 529 -21.15 27.68 -34.52
CA PRO A 529 -20.85 28.60 -33.45
C PRO A 529 -21.97 28.62 -32.40
N LEU A 530 -21.61 28.83 -31.12
CA LEU A 530 -22.53 28.76 -29.99
C LEU A 530 -23.79 29.63 -30.16
N GLY A 531 -23.65 30.81 -30.77
CA GLY A 531 -24.78 31.71 -31.04
C GLY A 531 -25.82 31.20 -32.05
N LEU A 532 -25.59 30.08 -32.74
CA LEU A 532 -26.58 29.45 -33.62
C LEU A 532 -27.37 28.32 -32.97
N TYR A 533 -26.82 27.62 -31.98
CA TYR A 533 -27.53 26.51 -31.33
C TYR A 533 -27.91 26.77 -29.87
N SER A 534 -27.39 27.82 -29.23
CA SER A 534 -27.97 28.31 -27.98
C SER A 534 -29.33 28.95 -28.25
N ARG A 535 -30.20 28.99 -27.23
CA ARG A 535 -31.51 29.65 -27.34
C ARG A 535 -31.32 31.15 -27.55
N GLY A 536 -31.95 31.68 -28.59
CA GLY A 536 -31.88 33.09 -28.95
C GLY A 536 -32.45 33.33 -30.34
N PRO A 537 -32.84 34.59 -30.66
CA PRO A 537 -33.61 34.89 -31.87
C PRO A 537 -32.98 34.41 -33.19
N LEU A 538 -31.64 34.43 -33.28
CA LEU A 538 -30.90 34.01 -34.46
C LEU A 538 -30.89 32.48 -34.63
N GLY A 539 -30.55 31.75 -33.56
CA GLY A 539 -30.55 30.29 -33.57
C GLY A 539 -31.95 29.71 -33.75
N ASP A 540 -32.94 30.29 -33.05
CA ASP A 540 -34.33 29.85 -33.16
C ASP A 540 -34.86 30.03 -34.59
N SER A 541 -34.60 31.19 -35.22
CA SER A 541 -34.96 31.43 -36.62
C SER A 541 -34.26 30.47 -37.59
N PHE A 542 -33.00 30.14 -37.35
CA PHE A 542 -32.22 29.20 -38.14
C PHE A 542 -32.81 27.78 -38.10
N PHE A 543 -33.06 27.24 -36.90
CA PHE A 543 -33.61 25.89 -36.73
C PHE A 543 -35.09 25.80 -37.19
N LEU A 544 -35.89 26.84 -36.95
CA LEU A 544 -37.25 26.93 -37.49
C LEU A 544 -37.26 26.92 -39.02
N THR A 545 -36.30 27.58 -39.67
CA THR A 545 -36.16 27.54 -41.14
C THR A 545 -35.80 26.14 -41.63
N LEU A 546 -34.84 25.47 -40.99
CA LEU A 546 -34.48 24.09 -41.34
C LEU A 546 -35.67 23.14 -41.19
N ARG A 547 -36.46 23.27 -40.11
CA ARG A 547 -37.71 22.51 -39.92
C ARG A 547 -38.77 22.85 -40.96
N GLY A 548 -38.91 24.12 -41.33
CA GLY A 548 -39.82 24.56 -42.37
C GLY A 548 -39.50 23.88 -43.71
N ILE A 549 -38.23 23.89 -44.10
CA ILE A 549 -37.75 23.26 -45.33
C ILE A 549 -37.90 21.74 -45.27
N SER A 550 -37.51 21.09 -44.17
CA SER A 550 -37.59 19.63 -44.01
C SER A 550 -39.02 19.09 -43.93
N SER A 551 -40.02 19.97 -43.73
CA SER A 551 -41.42 19.58 -43.74
C SER A 551 -42.00 19.35 -45.14
N ARG A 552 -41.27 19.75 -46.19
CA ARG A 552 -41.66 19.52 -47.58
C ARG A 552 -41.43 18.06 -47.97
N SER A 553 -42.34 17.47 -48.73
CA SER A 553 -42.31 16.03 -49.04
C SER A 553 -41.11 15.57 -49.87
N ASN A 554 -40.44 16.47 -50.57
CA ASN A 554 -39.36 16.18 -51.51
C ASN A 554 -38.02 16.80 -51.10
N ILE A 555 -37.89 17.27 -49.84
CA ILE A 555 -36.63 17.81 -49.33
C ILE A 555 -36.31 17.21 -47.96
N GLY A 556 -35.10 16.69 -47.79
CA GLY A 556 -34.62 16.14 -46.51
C GLY A 556 -33.24 16.67 -46.10
N PHE A 557 -32.99 16.70 -44.78
CA PHE A 557 -31.68 16.98 -44.21
C PHE A 557 -31.11 15.77 -43.50
N ILE A 558 -29.83 15.48 -43.75
CA ILE A 558 -29.02 14.54 -42.99
C ILE A 558 -27.96 15.35 -42.25
N LEU A 559 -28.14 15.50 -40.94
CA LEU A 559 -27.22 16.25 -40.09
C LEU A 559 -26.23 15.28 -39.45
N VAL A 560 -24.94 15.46 -39.67
CA VAL A 560 -23.89 14.57 -39.16
C VAL A 560 -23.02 15.35 -38.18
N GLY A 561 -22.80 14.81 -36.99
CA GLY A 561 -21.99 15.48 -35.99
C GLY A 561 -21.49 14.57 -34.87
N GLY A 562 -20.55 15.08 -34.08
CA GLY A 562 -19.95 14.42 -32.94
C GLY A 562 -20.80 14.47 -31.66
N GLU A 563 -20.10 14.64 -30.53
CA GLU A 563 -20.68 14.56 -29.19
C GLU A 563 -21.52 15.80 -28.83
N LYS A 564 -21.22 16.95 -29.43
CA LYS A 564 -21.96 18.19 -29.21
C LYS A 564 -23.36 18.16 -29.83
N MET A 565 -23.66 17.18 -30.69
CA MET A 565 -25.01 17.02 -31.27
C MET A 565 -26.09 16.85 -30.19
N ASN A 566 -25.79 16.14 -29.10
CA ASN A 566 -26.74 16.01 -27.99
C ASN A 566 -27.11 17.37 -27.41
N HIS A 567 -26.14 18.27 -27.22
CA HIS A 567 -26.41 19.61 -26.72
C HIS A 567 -27.23 20.47 -27.69
N ILE A 568 -27.04 20.29 -29.00
CA ILE A 568 -27.83 20.97 -30.04
C ILE A 568 -29.27 20.43 -30.01
N ILE A 569 -29.45 19.12 -29.91
CA ILE A 569 -30.76 18.48 -29.79
C ILE A 569 -31.44 18.87 -28.47
N ASP A 570 -30.74 18.96 -27.36
CA ASP A 570 -31.34 19.38 -26.09
C ASP A 570 -31.75 20.86 -26.10
N SER A 571 -30.97 21.71 -26.78
CA SER A 571 -31.21 23.16 -26.83
C SER A 571 -32.31 23.53 -27.81
N GLN A 572 -32.37 22.85 -28.96
CA GLN A 572 -33.18 23.20 -30.14
C GLN A 572 -34.02 22.02 -30.68
N GLY A 573 -34.07 20.89 -29.97
CA GLY A 573 -34.78 19.67 -30.40
C GLY A 573 -36.29 19.86 -30.54
N ASP A 574 -36.91 20.68 -29.69
CA ASP A 574 -38.32 21.06 -29.80
C ASP A 574 -38.63 21.78 -31.13
N GLN A 575 -37.61 22.44 -31.70
CA GLN A 575 -37.69 23.15 -32.97
C GLN A 575 -37.27 22.29 -34.17
N LEU A 576 -36.69 21.10 -33.96
CA LEU A 576 -36.32 20.14 -35.02
C LEU A 576 -37.30 18.97 -35.13
N ASN A 577 -37.90 18.54 -34.01
CA ASN A 577 -38.85 17.44 -33.95
C ASN A 577 -40.28 17.93 -34.25
N LYS A 578 -41.05 17.09 -34.94
CA LYS A 578 -42.51 17.21 -35.04
C LYS A 578 -43.17 16.16 -34.18
#